data_AF-A0A3M2DS76-F1
#
_entry.id   AF-A0A3M2DS76-F1
#
_cell.length_a   1.000
_cell.length_b   1.000
_cell.length_c   1.000
_cell.angle_alpha   90.00
_cell.angle_beta   90.00
_cell.angle_gamma   90.00
#
_symmetry.space_group_name_H-M   'P 1'
#
loop_
_entity.id
_entity.type
_entity.pdbx_description
1 polymer ?
#
loop_
_entity_poly.entity_id
_entity_poly.type
_entity_poly.pdbx_seq_one_letter_code
_entity_poly.pdbx_strand_id
1 'polypeptide(L)'
;MTVRAHGSTGRPRATAGRSRVRSTARWSLSAWLVGCCVACAAPEPPSAPPRPRATGPARTAVPAFSATYLLTWNGRRIGRATETLQATEAGYDLRRTETIAIRRGAESVTLRTALHIALDADLDPVSVQVTRDGEGPTLVGRAHRTPTGWSATFAGTAAGPIPPDAIPLEVLPLRLARQPRYQGPVMLPGYGFATGDVYSRPDGDRAAVVSLVVPTGVLTQRVELDPRGGLARVTAPGGVESRRVAPADAELPFDPPDVVAAAAIPVAGRPPVDDDIIRLRIAGVTAPPPRPLPGQLVLARDDGWDVTLAAGFAQADVEAALATHATGRAPDGAGAIAAAIVEEAGAATPMDEVRALARYTDRFIADDLGSPTVDARAAFALGRGDCTAHAAVFAALGQARHIDVRLVTGYRLTDTDEGWRLVRHRWAIARVDGRWLPVDPTYGEAPARAVLLGLAVHGAAPADIAVVDEVAFAGLRGARAHFASR
;
A
#
# COMPACT_ATOMS: atom_id res chain seq x y z
N MET A 1 -23.98 10.38 -76.54
CA MET A 1 -25.45 10.40 -76.39
C MET A 1 -25.84 9.19 -75.55
N THR A 2 -26.70 9.35 -74.54
CA THR A 2 -27.58 8.32 -73.90
C THR A 2 -27.00 6.94 -73.50
N VAL A 3 -26.83 6.57 -72.22
CA VAL A 3 -27.81 6.36 -71.11
C VAL A 3 -28.11 4.85 -70.88
N ARG A 4 -27.82 4.40 -69.64
CA ARG A 4 -28.51 3.45 -68.71
C ARG A 4 -29.48 2.37 -69.29
N ALA A 5 -29.70 1.20 -68.66
CA ALA A 5 -29.77 0.98 -67.20
C ALA A 5 -29.68 -0.49 -66.74
N HIS A 6 -29.32 -0.64 -65.46
CA HIS A 6 -29.74 -1.66 -64.47
C HIS A 6 -29.55 -3.18 -64.75
N GLY A 7 -29.42 -4.04 -63.73
CA GLY A 7 -29.68 -3.83 -62.30
C GLY A 7 -28.80 -4.65 -61.34
N SER A 8 -29.01 -4.45 -60.04
CA SER A 8 -28.20 -5.01 -58.95
C SER A 8 -28.87 -6.20 -58.27
N THR A 9 -28.06 -7.13 -57.76
CA THR A 9 -28.36 -7.85 -56.50
C THR A 9 -27.07 -7.98 -55.70
N GLY A 10 -27.03 -7.37 -54.51
CA GLY A 10 -25.83 -7.36 -53.66
C GLY A 10 -25.69 -8.64 -52.85
N ARG A 11 -24.46 -9.14 -52.71
CA ARG A 11 -24.08 -10.07 -51.63
C ARG A 11 -23.42 -9.29 -50.49
N PRO A 12 -23.81 -9.48 -49.22
CA PRO A 12 -23.11 -8.85 -48.11
C PRO A 12 -21.71 -9.47 -47.92
N ARG A 13 -20.68 -8.62 -47.86
CA ARG A 13 -19.35 -9.04 -47.38
C ARG A 13 -19.40 -9.14 -45.85
N ALA A 14 -19.49 -10.36 -45.33
CA ALA A 14 -19.27 -10.62 -43.91
C ALA A 14 -17.77 -10.48 -43.57
N THR A 15 -17.33 -9.28 -43.22
CA THR A 15 -16.01 -9.06 -42.62
C THR A 15 -16.02 -9.55 -41.18
N ALA A 16 -15.74 -10.84 -41.00
CA ALA A 16 -15.57 -11.46 -39.68
C ALA A 16 -14.26 -10.99 -39.03
N GLY A 17 -14.24 -9.74 -38.55
CA GLY A 17 -13.21 -9.22 -37.67
C GLY A 17 -13.26 -9.97 -36.35
N ARG A 18 -12.44 -11.02 -36.21
CA ARG A 18 -12.23 -11.72 -34.94
C ARG A 18 -11.53 -10.79 -33.95
N SER A 19 -12.29 -9.99 -33.21
CA SER A 19 -11.78 -9.43 -31.96
C SER A 19 -11.43 -10.59 -31.03
N ARG A 20 -10.14 -10.76 -30.74
CA ARG A 20 -9.70 -11.63 -29.65
C ARG A 20 -9.97 -10.90 -28.33
N VAL A 21 -11.24 -10.83 -27.95
CA VAL A 21 -11.60 -10.58 -26.55
C VAL A 21 -11.06 -11.77 -25.76
N ARG A 22 -9.88 -11.60 -25.14
CA ARG A 22 -9.40 -12.54 -24.13
C ARG A 22 -10.30 -12.37 -22.91
N SER A 23 -11.39 -13.11 -22.85
CA SER A 23 -12.31 -13.17 -21.69
C SER A 23 -11.69 -14.00 -20.55
N THR A 24 -10.46 -13.65 -20.18
CA THR A 24 -9.79 -14.09 -18.96
C THR A 24 -9.55 -12.84 -18.13
N ALA A 25 -10.62 -12.30 -17.55
CA ALA A 25 -10.52 -11.31 -16.49
C ALA A 25 -9.85 -11.98 -15.29
N ARG A 26 -8.52 -11.91 -15.25
CA ARG A 26 -7.72 -12.26 -14.09
C ARG A 26 -7.61 -10.99 -13.25
N TRP A 27 -7.99 -11.13 -12.00
CA TRP A 27 -8.14 -10.03 -11.06
C TRP A 27 -6.76 -9.69 -10.47
N SER A 28 -6.40 -8.41 -10.36
CA SER A 28 -5.03 -7.97 -10.03
C SER A 28 -5.04 -6.84 -9.00
N LEU A 29 -5.41 -7.16 -7.75
CA LEU A 29 -5.91 -6.16 -6.79
C LEU A 29 -5.33 -6.40 -5.38
N SER A 30 -4.65 -5.38 -4.84
CA SER A 30 -3.83 -5.46 -3.62
C SER A 30 -4.61 -5.12 -2.34
N ALA A 31 -4.30 -5.82 -1.24
CA ALA A 31 -4.64 -5.39 0.11
C ALA A 31 -3.68 -6.01 1.14
N TRP A 32 -2.82 -5.18 1.77
CA TRP A 32 -1.91 -5.60 2.87
C TRP A 32 -1.44 -4.42 3.77
N LEU A 33 -2.30 -3.94 4.69
CA LEU A 33 -1.83 -3.50 6.02
C LEU A 33 -2.98 -3.36 7.05
N VAL A 34 -2.60 -2.90 8.25
CA VAL A 34 -3.40 -2.74 9.46
C VAL A 34 -3.46 -1.24 9.83
N GLY A 35 -4.28 -0.49 9.07
CA GLY A 35 -5.08 0.67 9.49
C GLY A 35 -4.50 2.10 9.54
N CYS A 36 -5.21 3.08 8.92
CA CYS A 36 -5.13 4.58 8.99
C CYS A 36 -6.45 5.19 8.42
N CYS A 37 -6.80 6.49 8.41
CA CYS A 37 -6.44 7.71 9.16
C CYS A 37 -7.70 8.24 9.93
N VAL A 38 -7.83 9.46 10.45
CA VAL A 38 -7.90 10.76 9.74
C VAL A 38 -7.45 11.87 10.70
N ALA A 39 -6.72 12.87 10.19
CA ALA A 39 -6.59 14.17 10.83
C ALA A 39 -6.86 15.27 9.79
N CYS A 40 -7.81 16.16 10.08
CA CYS A 40 -7.92 17.43 9.38
C CYS A 40 -6.78 18.34 9.85
N ALA A 41 -6.12 19.03 8.91
CA ALA A 41 -5.20 20.16 9.11
C ALA A 41 -4.49 20.20 10.48
N ALA A 42 -3.53 19.30 10.70
CA ALA A 42 -2.60 19.45 11.82
C ALA A 42 -1.69 20.68 11.57
N PRO A 43 -1.35 21.48 12.60
CA PRO A 43 -0.28 22.45 12.48
C PRO A 43 1.04 21.75 12.19
N GLU A 44 2.01 22.51 11.68
CA GLU A 44 3.39 22.07 11.44
C GLU A 44 3.92 21.28 12.66
N PRO A 45 4.51 20.08 12.47
CA PRO A 45 5.00 19.30 13.61
C PRO A 45 6.04 20.14 14.36
N PRO A 46 5.87 20.36 15.68
CA PRO A 46 6.78 21.22 16.42
C PRO A 46 8.20 20.65 16.33
N SER A 47 9.17 21.54 16.07
CA SER A 47 10.57 21.18 16.01
C SER A 47 10.96 20.36 17.25
N ALA A 48 11.46 19.15 17.03
CA ALA A 48 11.63 18.16 18.09
C ALA A 48 12.56 18.74 19.18
N PRO A 49 12.07 18.91 20.43
CA PRO A 49 12.91 19.44 21.49
C PRO A 49 14.05 18.45 21.79
N PRO A 50 15.26 18.94 22.10
CA PRO A 50 16.40 18.06 22.40
C PRO A 50 16.04 17.14 23.56
N ARG A 51 16.26 15.83 23.38
CA ARG A 51 15.84 14.81 24.35
C ARG A 51 16.49 15.04 25.72
N PRO A 52 15.70 15.13 26.81
CA PRO A 52 16.26 14.95 28.14
C PRO A 52 16.76 13.50 28.26
N ARG A 53 18.04 13.31 28.59
CA ARG A 53 18.53 12.01 29.09
C ARG A 53 17.73 11.68 30.35
N ALA A 54 17.04 10.54 30.36
CA ALA A 54 16.16 10.15 31.45
C ALA A 54 16.97 9.70 32.69
N THR A 55 17.49 10.66 33.48
CA THR A 55 18.11 10.44 34.79
C THR A 55 17.05 10.24 35.88
N GLY A 56 16.14 9.30 35.63
CA GLY A 56 15.02 8.97 36.53
C GLY A 56 15.35 7.85 37.53
N PRO A 57 14.48 7.62 38.53
CA PRO A 57 14.64 6.55 39.51
C PRO A 57 14.62 5.15 38.87
N ALA A 58 15.09 4.15 39.64
CA ALA A 58 15.28 2.78 39.20
C ALA A 58 14.07 2.23 38.43
N ARG A 59 14.29 1.85 37.17
CA ARG A 59 13.25 1.41 36.24
C ARG A 59 12.67 0.06 36.67
N THR A 60 11.35 0.01 36.87
CA THR A 60 10.64 -1.25 37.17
C THR A 60 10.84 -2.24 36.01
N ALA A 61 11.24 -3.47 36.34
CA ALA A 61 11.35 -4.56 35.38
C ALA A 61 9.97 -4.84 34.73
N VAL A 62 9.97 -5.16 33.42
CA VAL A 62 8.72 -5.57 32.75
C VAL A 62 8.46 -7.04 33.08
N PRO A 63 7.28 -7.42 33.59
CA PRO A 63 6.98 -8.83 33.82
C PRO A 63 6.96 -9.60 32.50
N ALA A 64 7.54 -10.80 32.49
CA ALA A 64 7.42 -11.73 31.37
C ALA A 64 5.94 -12.05 31.10
N PHE A 65 5.57 -12.20 29.83
CA PHE A 65 4.20 -12.51 29.43
C PHE A 65 4.11 -13.38 28.18
N SER A 66 2.95 -13.98 28.01
CA SER A 66 2.49 -14.58 26.76
C SER A 66 1.08 -14.06 26.48
N ALA A 67 0.82 -13.62 25.25
CA ALA A 67 -0.44 -13.04 24.82
C ALA A 67 -0.87 -13.62 23.47
N THR A 68 -2.17 -13.76 23.27
CA THR A 68 -2.77 -14.14 21.99
C THR A 68 -3.76 -13.05 21.57
N TYR A 69 -3.72 -12.68 20.30
CA TYR A 69 -4.52 -11.62 19.71
C TYR A 69 -5.36 -12.17 18.57
N LEU A 70 -6.63 -11.76 18.53
CA LEU A 70 -7.50 -11.90 17.38
C LEU A 70 -7.25 -10.72 16.44
N LEU A 71 -7.04 -11.00 15.15
CA LEU A 71 -6.89 -9.97 14.12
C LEU A 71 -8.16 -9.88 13.29
N THR A 72 -8.70 -8.67 13.13
CA THR A 72 -9.90 -8.40 12.34
C THR A 72 -9.72 -7.21 11.41
N TRP A 73 -10.44 -7.23 10.30
CA TRP A 73 -10.52 -6.14 9.33
C TRP A 73 -11.98 -5.95 8.93
N ASN A 74 -12.45 -4.70 8.97
CA ASN A 74 -13.86 -4.33 8.86
C ASN A 74 -14.80 -5.11 9.81
N GLY A 75 -14.28 -5.57 10.96
CA GLY A 75 -14.99 -6.41 11.92
C GLY A 75 -15.07 -7.90 11.55
N ARG A 76 -14.60 -8.32 10.37
CA ARG A 76 -14.42 -9.73 10.02
C ARG A 76 -13.06 -10.22 10.49
N ARG A 77 -13.01 -11.43 11.05
CA ARG A 77 -11.73 -12.06 11.42
C ARG A 77 -10.86 -12.28 10.17
N ILE A 78 -9.60 -11.88 10.25
CA ILE A 78 -8.57 -12.14 9.24
C ILE A 78 -7.44 -13.04 9.74
N GLY A 79 -7.32 -13.25 11.06
CA GLY A 79 -6.18 -14.01 11.56
C GLY A 79 -6.00 -13.96 13.06
N ARG A 80 -4.76 -14.22 13.48
CA ARG A 80 -4.31 -14.17 14.86
C ARG A 80 -2.85 -13.76 14.95
N ALA A 81 -2.44 -13.29 16.13
CA ALA A 81 -1.04 -13.21 16.51
C ALA A 81 -0.80 -13.79 17.90
N THR A 82 0.40 -14.29 18.16
CA THR A 82 0.88 -14.67 19.49
C THR A 82 2.17 -13.93 19.77
N GLU A 83 2.37 -13.54 21.03
CA GLU A 83 3.47 -12.65 21.44
C GLU A 83 3.97 -13.07 22.81
N THR A 84 5.28 -13.16 22.97
CA THR A 84 5.92 -13.52 24.23
C THR A 84 7.06 -12.56 24.55
N LEU A 85 7.11 -12.08 25.78
CA LEU A 85 8.26 -11.38 26.34
C LEU A 85 8.87 -12.25 27.44
N GLN A 86 10.15 -12.57 27.33
CA GLN A 86 10.91 -13.32 28.32
C GLN A 86 12.11 -12.49 28.80
N ALA A 87 12.38 -12.49 30.10
CA ALA A 87 13.61 -11.91 30.62
C ALA A 87 14.81 -12.84 30.33
N THR A 88 15.96 -12.26 30.04
CA THR A 88 17.24 -12.96 29.80
C THR A 88 18.34 -12.30 30.63
N GLU A 89 19.52 -12.94 30.72
CA GLU A 89 20.68 -12.34 31.41
C GLU A 89 21.12 -10.99 30.78
N ALA A 90 20.85 -10.79 29.48
CA ALA A 90 21.20 -9.58 28.74
C ALA A 90 20.09 -8.52 28.69
N GLY A 91 18.86 -8.84 29.13
CA GLY A 91 17.69 -7.97 29.00
C GLY A 91 16.41 -8.75 28.76
N TYR A 92 15.84 -8.65 27.56
CA TYR A 92 14.60 -9.35 27.19
C TYR A 92 14.64 -9.90 25.77
N ASP A 93 13.91 -11.00 25.55
CA ASP A 93 13.59 -11.57 24.24
C ASP A 93 12.08 -11.35 24.00
N LEU A 94 11.76 -10.52 22.99
CA LEU A 94 10.41 -10.29 22.50
C LEU A 94 10.21 -11.07 21.20
N ARG A 95 9.28 -12.02 21.19
CA ARG A 95 8.88 -12.76 19.99
C ARG A 95 7.44 -12.50 19.65
N ARG A 96 7.14 -12.38 18.37
CA ARG A 96 5.77 -12.28 17.83
C ARG A 96 5.65 -13.20 16.62
N THR A 97 4.57 -13.97 16.55
CA THR A 97 4.19 -14.68 15.33
C THR A 97 2.76 -14.32 14.96
N GLU A 98 2.56 -14.00 13.69
CA GLU A 98 1.32 -13.52 13.12
C GLU A 98 0.92 -14.44 11.97
N THR A 99 -0.37 -14.71 11.83
CA THR A 99 -0.92 -15.47 10.71
C THR A 99 -2.22 -14.81 10.27
N ILE A 100 -2.22 -14.31 9.04
CA ILE A 100 -3.37 -13.72 8.38
C ILE A 100 -3.79 -14.66 7.25
N ALA A 101 -5.06 -15.03 7.22
CA ALA A 101 -5.71 -15.67 6.08
C ALA A 101 -6.76 -14.70 5.52
N ILE A 102 -6.72 -14.49 4.21
CA ILE A 102 -7.65 -13.67 3.45
C ILE A 102 -8.03 -14.40 2.16
N ARG A 103 -9.11 -13.99 1.52
CA ARG A 103 -9.42 -14.38 0.15
C ARG A 103 -9.12 -13.25 -0.82
N ARG A 104 -8.76 -13.60 -2.04
CA ARG A 104 -8.73 -12.70 -3.20
C ARG A 104 -9.48 -13.40 -4.33
N GLY A 105 -10.77 -13.07 -4.49
CA GLY A 105 -11.68 -13.83 -5.34
C GLY A 105 -11.91 -15.26 -4.82
N ALA A 106 -11.54 -16.25 -5.65
CA ALA A 106 -11.64 -17.67 -5.32
C ALA A 106 -10.42 -18.20 -4.55
N GLU A 107 -9.28 -17.49 -4.57
CA GLU A 107 -8.02 -17.93 -3.97
C GLU A 107 -7.96 -17.53 -2.49
N SER A 108 -7.34 -18.38 -1.66
CA SER A 108 -7.21 -18.18 -0.21
C SER A 108 -5.74 -18.04 0.18
N VAL A 109 -5.31 -16.80 0.40
CA VAL A 109 -3.92 -16.45 0.68
C VAL A 109 -3.69 -16.46 2.18
N THR A 110 -2.69 -17.24 2.63
CA THR A 110 -2.23 -17.23 4.02
C THR A 110 -0.83 -16.65 4.10
N LEU A 111 -0.67 -15.51 4.79
CA LEU A 111 0.63 -14.98 5.15
C LEU A 111 0.95 -15.27 6.61
N ARG A 112 2.23 -15.54 6.88
CA ARG A 112 2.78 -15.64 8.23
C ARG A 112 3.92 -14.66 8.39
N THR A 113 3.98 -13.98 9.52
CA THR A 113 5.10 -13.11 9.89
C THR A 113 5.62 -13.56 11.25
N ALA A 114 6.88 -13.98 11.32
CA ALA A 114 7.58 -14.23 12.57
C ALA A 114 8.58 -13.11 12.84
N LEU A 115 8.66 -12.67 14.09
CA LEU A 115 9.50 -11.58 14.55
C LEU A 115 10.17 -11.99 15.87
N HIS A 116 11.46 -11.66 15.98
CA HIS A 116 12.27 -11.85 17.18
C HIS A 116 13.11 -10.60 17.39
N ILE A 117 12.95 -9.95 18.55
CA ILE A 117 13.64 -8.72 18.93
C ILE A 117 14.38 -9.00 20.24
N ALA A 118 15.71 -8.87 20.20
CA ALA A 118 16.52 -8.83 21.42
C ALA A 118 16.57 -7.39 21.94
N LEU A 119 16.23 -7.22 23.22
CA LEU A 119 16.23 -5.96 23.96
C LEU A 119 17.24 -6.03 25.11
N ASP A 120 17.85 -4.91 25.48
CA ASP A 120 18.58 -4.81 26.73
C ASP A 120 17.63 -4.58 27.94
N ALA A 121 18.21 -4.44 29.15
CA ALA A 121 17.45 -4.20 30.38
C ALA A 121 16.59 -2.91 30.36
N ASP A 122 16.96 -1.94 29.52
CA ASP A 122 16.29 -0.66 29.34
C ASP A 122 15.18 -0.70 28.27
N LEU A 123 14.99 -1.87 27.63
CA LEU A 123 14.16 -2.12 26.44
C LEU A 123 14.70 -1.43 25.18
N ASP A 124 15.97 -1.03 25.16
CA ASP A 124 16.61 -0.53 23.96
C ASP A 124 16.94 -1.73 23.03
N PRO A 125 16.51 -1.69 21.75
CA PRO A 125 16.61 -2.83 20.87
C PRO A 125 18.04 -3.01 20.34
N VAL A 126 18.54 -4.24 20.51
CA VAL A 126 19.90 -4.67 20.16
C VAL A 126 19.91 -5.36 18.79
N SER A 127 18.93 -6.22 18.52
CA SER A 127 18.76 -6.86 17.21
C SER A 127 17.31 -7.19 16.91
N VAL A 128 17.00 -7.33 15.62
CA VAL A 128 15.68 -7.66 15.09
C VAL A 128 15.85 -8.69 13.99
N GLN A 129 15.08 -9.75 14.03
CA GLN A 129 14.95 -10.74 12.96
C GLN A 129 13.48 -10.86 12.60
N VAL A 130 13.19 -10.83 11.30
CA VAL A 130 11.85 -10.97 10.75
C VAL A 130 11.86 -12.01 9.64
N THR A 131 10.82 -12.83 9.59
CA THR A 131 10.60 -13.83 8.55
C THR A 131 9.17 -13.67 8.06
N ARG A 132 8.95 -13.60 6.75
CA ARG A 132 7.62 -13.56 6.14
C ARG A 132 7.46 -14.72 5.17
N ASP A 133 6.47 -15.57 5.43
CA ASP A 133 6.09 -16.71 4.61
C ASP A 133 4.72 -16.44 3.96
N GLY A 134 4.51 -17.01 2.77
CA GLY A 134 3.30 -16.82 1.97
C GLY A 134 3.36 -17.67 0.70
N GLU A 135 2.67 -17.26 -0.35
CA GLU A 135 2.70 -17.92 -1.66
C GLU A 135 3.93 -17.48 -2.47
N GLY A 136 5.11 -17.81 -1.97
CA GLY A 136 6.39 -17.39 -2.54
C GLY A 136 7.60 -17.83 -1.71
N PRO A 137 8.80 -17.33 -2.02
CA PRO A 137 9.97 -17.55 -1.18
C PRO A 137 9.80 -16.85 0.17
N THR A 138 10.25 -17.50 1.24
CA THR A 138 10.40 -16.89 2.56
C THR A 138 11.28 -15.64 2.49
N LEU A 139 10.73 -14.49 2.84
CA LEU A 139 11.49 -13.24 2.96
C LEU A 139 12.09 -13.15 4.35
N VAL A 140 13.41 -12.99 4.45
CA VAL A 140 14.13 -12.86 5.72
C VAL A 140 14.72 -11.46 5.84
N GLY A 141 14.49 -10.82 6.99
CA GLY A 141 15.12 -9.58 7.40
C GLY A 141 15.91 -9.73 8.69
N ARG A 142 17.05 -9.04 8.78
CA ARG A 142 17.88 -8.95 9.98
C ARG A 142 18.41 -7.54 10.15
N ALA A 143 18.21 -6.94 11.31
CA ALA A 143 18.81 -5.68 11.73
C ALA A 143 19.58 -5.88 13.04
N HIS A 144 20.74 -5.23 13.17
CA HIS A 144 21.51 -5.21 14.42
C HIS A 144 22.05 -3.80 14.69
N ARG A 145 22.07 -3.44 15.97
CA ARG A 145 22.59 -2.15 16.44
C ARG A 145 24.11 -2.18 16.37
N THR A 146 24.69 -1.10 15.85
CA THR A 146 26.14 -0.84 15.76
C THR A 146 26.49 0.41 16.57
N PRO A 147 27.77 0.72 16.82
CA PRO A 147 28.17 1.95 17.50
C PRO A 147 27.73 3.24 16.79
N THR A 148 27.44 3.18 15.48
CA THR A 148 27.04 4.32 14.65
C THR A 148 25.57 4.33 14.25
N GLY A 149 24.80 3.29 14.61
CA GLY A 149 23.37 3.20 14.32
C GLY A 149 22.89 1.78 14.10
N TRP A 150 22.39 1.49 12.90
CA TRP A 150 21.86 0.18 12.52
C TRP A 150 22.52 -0.33 11.25
N SER A 151 22.75 -1.64 11.22
CA SER A 151 23.06 -2.39 10.00
C SER A 151 21.95 -3.40 9.75
N ALA A 152 21.31 -3.32 8.60
CA ALA A 152 20.11 -4.08 8.30
C ALA A 152 20.10 -4.63 6.87
N THR A 153 19.52 -5.82 6.73
CA THR A 153 19.30 -6.50 5.45
C THR A 153 17.88 -7.05 5.38
N PHE A 154 17.27 -7.05 4.19
CA PHE A 154 15.97 -7.66 3.93
C PHE A 154 15.98 -8.34 2.55
N ALA A 155 15.42 -9.55 2.46
CA ALA A 155 15.41 -10.37 1.24
C ALA A 155 16.80 -10.53 0.58
N GLY A 156 17.87 -10.61 1.39
CA GLY A 156 19.25 -10.72 0.91
C GLY A 156 19.90 -9.40 0.44
N THR A 157 19.23 -8.26 0.62
CA THR A 157 19.69 -6.93 0.19
C THR A 157 19.92 -6.01 1.38
N ALA A 158 20.75 -4.97 1.26
CA ALA A 158 20.87 -3.96 2.29
C ALA A 158 19.57 -3.14 2.41
N ALA A 159 19.06 -2.97 3.62
CA ALA A 159 17.89 -2.12 3.86
C ALA A 159 18.24 -0.63 3.69
N GLY A 160 17.21 0.23 3.66
CA GLY A 160 17.40 1.68 3.67
C GLY A 160 18.09 2.18 4.96
N PRO A 161 18.52 3.44 5.00
CA PRO A 161 19.10 4.03 6.21
C PRO A 161 18.07 4.06 7.35
N ILE A 162 18.43 3.49 8.50
CA ILE A 162 17.58 3.47 9.70
C ILE A 162 18.19 4.44 10.75
N PRO A 163 17.41 5.41 11.29
CA PRO A 163 17.91 6.32 12.31
C PRO A 163 18.54 5.57 13.50
N PRO A 164 19.71 6.00 14.03
CA PRO A 164 20.42 5.30 15.10
C PRO A 164 19.61 5.00 16.36
N ASP A 165 18.58 5.79 16.62
CA ASP A 165 17.69 5.71 17.78
C ASP A 165 16.32 5.11 17.46
N ALA A 166 16.09 4.64 16.22
CA ALA A 166 14.87 3.98 15.82
C ALA A 166 14.64 2.69 16.62
N ILE A 167 13.39 2.48 17.06
CA ILE A 167 12.95 1.23 17.70
C ILE A 167 11.98 0.46 16.78
N PRO A 168 11.90 -0.87 16.84
CA PRO A 168 10.81 -1.61 16.20
C PRO A 168 9.46 -1.14 16.77
N LEU A 169 8.47 -0.95 15.90
CA LEU A 169 7.13 -0.51 16.30
C LEU A 169 6.49 -1.45 17.34
N GLU A 170 6.83 -2.74 17.31
CA GLU A 170 6.37 -3.76 18.24
C GLU A 170 6.90 -3.58 19.67
N VAL A 171 7.96 -2.78 19.88
CA VAL A 171 8.49 -2.41 21.21
C VAL A 171 7.71 -1.24 21.81
N LEU A 172 6.97 -0.46 20.99
CA LEU A 172 6.29 0.75 21.43
C LEU A 172 5.28 0.50 22.59
N PRO A 173 4.44 -0.55 22.62
CA PRO A 173 3.55 -0.79 23.75
C PRO A 173 4.30 -0.96 25.08
N LEU A 174 5.47 -1.61 25.08
CA LEU A 174 6.32 -1.78 26.26
C LEU A 174 6.90 -0.45 26.76
N ARG A 175 7.19 0.49 25.84
CA ARG A 175 7.60 1.86 26.17
C ARG A 175 6.42 2.67 26.72
N LEU A 176 5.25 2.59 26.09
CA LEU A 176 4.04 3.29 26.54
C LEU A 176 3.60 2.87 27.94
N ALA A 177 3.78 1.60 28.29
CA ALA A 177 3.53 1.07 29.64
C ALA A 177 4.42 1.68 30.73
N ARG A 178 5.65 2.09 30.39
CA ARG A 178 6.59 2.78 31.29
C ARG A 178 6.44 4.31 31.25
N GLN A 179 6.11 4.85 30.08
CA GLN A 179 6.03 6.29 29.81
C GLN A 179 4.94 6.54 28.76
N PRO A 180 3.76 7.10 29.12
CA PRO A 180 2.60 7.22 28.22
C PRO A 180 2.74 8.30 27.13
N ARG A 181 3.98 8.76 26.88
CA ARG A 181 4.39 9.68 25.82
C ARG A 181 5.72 9.21 25.25
N TYR A 182 5.71 8.85 23.98
CA TYR A 182 6.87 8.56 23.16
C TYR A 182 6.86 9.48 21.93
N GLN A 183 8.04 10.05 21.62
CA GLN A 183 8.30 10.79 20.40
C GLN A 183 9.68 10.36 19.85
N GLY A 184 9.71 9.87 18.62
CA GLY A 184 10.96 9.47 17.96
C GLY A 184 10.75 8.53 16.78
N PRO A 185 11.83 8.22 16.05
CA PRO A 185 11.78 7.33 14.91
C PRO A 185 11.47 5.90 15.33
N VAL A 186 10.78 5.19 14.44
CA VAL A 186 10.57 3.75 14.50
C VAL A 186 11.00 3.10 13.19
N MET A 187 11.25 1.80 13.27
CA MET A 187 11.33 0.93 12.11
C MET A 187 10.14 -0.03 12.08
N LEU A 188 9.81 -0.49 10.88
CA LEU A 188 8.71 -1.40 10.58
C LEU A 188 9.31 -2.73 10.04
N PRO A 189 9.67 -3.70 10.90
CA PRO A 189 10.39 -4.90 10.47
C PRO A 189 9.65 -5.70 9.38
N GLY A 190 8.32 -5.83 9.50
CA GLY A 190 7.48 -6.48 8.49
C GLY A 190 7.51 -5.83 7.09
N TYR A 191 8.03 -4.60 6.98
CA TYR A 191 8.04 -3.77 5.78
C TYR A 191 9.48 -3.41 5.35
N GLY A 192 10.39 -4.37 5.45
CA GLY A 192 11.77 -4.20 5.00
C GLY A 192 12.61 -3.26 5.87
N PHE A 193 12.24 -3.09 7.14
CA PHE A 193 12.78 -2.07 8.05
C PHE A 193 12.57 -0.63 7.55
N ALA A 194 11.49 -0.41 6.80
CA ALA A 194 10.90 0.91 6.56
C ALA A 194 10.85 1.77 7.83
N THR A 195 11.02 3.08 7.70
CA THR A 195 11.12 4.01 8.83
C THR A 195 10.06 5.11 8.79
N GLY A 196 9.77 5.67 9.94
CA GLY A 196 8.89 6.82 10.15
C GLY A 196 8.99 7.33 11.59
N ASP A 197 8.32 8.42 11.91
CA ASP A 197 8.33 9.02 13.25
C ASP A 197 7.03 8.73 13.99
N VAL A 198 7.12 8.21 15.21
CA VAL A 198 5.97 8.03 16.09
C VAL A 198 5.86 9.19 17.08
N TYR A 199 4.64 9.69 17.20
CA TYR A 199 4.19 10.61 18.23
C TYR A 199 3.07 9.93 19.01
N SER A 200 3.07 10.02 20.33
CA SER A 200 1.98 9.44 21.13
C SER A 200 1.53 10.37 22.25
N ARG A 201 0.22 10.43 22.42
CA ARG A 201 -0.45 11.21 23.47
C ARG A 201 -1.30 10.26 24.34
N PRO A 202 -1.39 10.49 25.67
CA PRO A 202 -2.34 9.79 26.52
C PRO A 202 -3.79 9.99 26.03
N ASP A 203 -4.63 9.00 26.29
CA ASP A 203 -6.05 8.96 25.90
C ASP A 203 -6.91 8.25 26.98
N GLY A 204 -6.61 8.61 28.24
CA GLY A 204 -7.02 7.92 29.46
C GLY A 204 -5.86 7.21 30.16
N ASP A 205 -6.08 6.65 31.36
CA ASP A 205 -5.03 6.07 32.22
C ASP A 205 -4.28 4.88 31.60
N ARG A 206 -4.93 4.15 30.69
CA ARG A 206 -4.41 2.95 30.03
C ARG A 206 -4.64 2.94 28.53
N ALA A 207 -4.69 4.11 27.92
CA ALA A 207 -4.74 4.22 26.47
C ALA A 207 -3.90 5.37 25.96
N ALA A 208 -3.44 5.24 24.72
CA ALA A 208 -2.72 6.29 24.01
C ALA A 208 -3.22 6.35 22.57
N VAL A 209 -3.29 7.56 22.01
CA VAL A 209 -3.36 7.74 20.57
C VAL A 209 -1.94 7.83 20.05
N VAL A 210 -1.62 6.96 19.10
CA VAL A 210 -0.31 6.80 18.48
C VAL A 210 -0.43 7.23 17.02
N SER A 211 0.34 8.23 16.64
CA SER A 211 0.46 8.73 15.27
C SER A 211 1.84 8.37 14.69
N LEU A 212 1.89 7.46 13.72
CA LEU A 212 3.08 7.21 12.89
C LEU A 212 3.03 8.12 11.67
N VAL A 213 4.06 8.93 11.49
CA VAL A 213 4.27 9.87 10.39
C VAL A 213 5.31 9.27 9.43
N VAL A 214 5.00 9.28 8.15
CA VAL A 214 5.87 8.86 7.04
C VAL A 214 5.75 9.88 5.89
N PRO A 215 6.60 9.85 4.85
CA PRO A 215 6.53 10.80 3.74
C PRO A 215 5.17 10.82 3.01
N THR A 216 4.39 9.75 3.08
CA THR A 216 3.06 9.63 2.44
C THR A 216 1.88 10.08 3.31
N GLY A 217 2.06 10.31 4.61
CA GLY A 217 0.95 10.71 5.49
C GLY A 217 1.12 10.29 6.95
N VAL A 218 -0.01 10.25 7.68
CA VAL A 218 -0.05 10.00 9.12
C VAL A 218 -1.06 8.90 9.48
N LEU A 219 -0.54 7.75 9.91
CA LEU A 219 -1.30 6.67 10.56
C LEU A 219 -1.62 7.11 11.99
N THR A 220 -2.89 7.37 12.34
CA THR A 220 -3.30 7.54 13.73
C THR A 220 -4.13 6.35 14.22
N GLN A 221 -3.69 5.66 15.27
CA GLN A 221 -4.35 4.50 15.88
C GLN A 221 -4.53 4.69 17.41
N ARG A 222 -5.52 4.02 18.00
CA ARG A 222 -5.72 3.97 19.46
C ARG A 222 -5.16 2.65 20.00
N VAL A 223 -4.25 2.76 20.97
CA VAL A 223 -3.62 1.65 21.68
C VAL A 223 -4.18 1.61 23.11
N GLU A 224 -4.64 0.44 23.56
CA GLU A 224 -5.18 0.22 24.90
C GLU A 224 -4.33 -0.84 25.62
N LEU A 225 -4.01 -0.60 26.88
CA LEU A 225 -3.15 -1.42 27.72
C LEU A 225 -3.96 -2.12 28.83
N ASP A 226 -3.52 -3.32 29.21
CA ASP A 226 -4.08 -4.09 30.31
C ASP A 226 -3.60 -3.55 31.68
N PRO A 227 -4.15 -4.03 32.82
CA PRO A 227 -3.76 -3.55 34.15
C PRO A 227 -2.28 -3.78 34.54
N ARG A 228 -1.53 -4.58 33.78
CA ARG A 228 -0.10 -4.88 33.95
C ARG A 228 0.77 -4.13 32.93
N GLY A 229 0.16 -3.27 32.09
CA GLY A 229 0.84 -2.54 31.02
C GLY A 229 1.04 -3.34 29.73
N GLY A 230 0.53 -4.58 29.64
CA GLY A 230 0.59 -5.36 28.40
C GLY A 230 -0.39 -4.81 27.35
N LEU A 231 -0.11 -5.02 26.06
CA LEU A 231 -1.02 -4.59 25.00
C LEU A 231 -2.36 -5.35 25.08
N ALA A 232 -3.47 -4.64 25.29
CA ALA A 232 -4.82 -5.22 25.32
C ALA A 232 -5.53 -5.12 23.96
N ARG A 233 -5.44 -3.95 23.30
CA ARG A 233 -6.10 -3.69 22.03
C ARG A 233 -5.35 -2.65 21.20
N VAL A 234 -5.37 -2.80 19.89
CA VAL A 234 -5.07 -1.76 18.91
C VAL A 234 -6.29 -1.62 18.02
N THR A 235 -6.86 -0.42 17.98
CA THR A 235 -7.89 -0.06 17.00
C THR A 235 -7.29 0.95 16.04
N ALA A 236 -7.10 0.53 14.80
CA ALA A 236 -6.64 1.38 13.73
C ALA A 236 -7.83 1.74 12.81
N PRO A 237 -7.78 2.90 12.13
CA PRO A 237 -8.81 3.26 11.16
C PRO A 237 -8.68 2.36 9.91
N GLY A 238 -9.55 2.53 8.91
CA GLY A 238 -9.73 1.48 7.88
C GLY A 238 -10.44 0.22 8.40
N GLY A 239 -10.77 0.18 9.70
CA GLY A 239 -11.53 -0.89 10.34
C GLY A 239 -10.70 -2.06 10.82
N VAL A 240 -9.39 -1.87 11.03
CA VAL A 240 -8.46 -2.95 11.41
C VAL A 240 -8.22 -2.96 12.91
N GLU A 241 -8.25 -4.14 13.51
CA GLU A 241 -8.15 -4.30 14.96
C GLU A 241 -7.33 -5.52 15.33
N SER A 242 -6.45 -5.35 16.33
CA SER A 242 -5.79 -6.43 17.07
C SER A 242 -6.28 -6.41 18.50
N ARG A 243 -6.90 -7.49 19.00
CA ARG A 243 -7.47 -7.54 20.35
C ARG A 243 -7.03 -8.79 21.08
N ARG A 244 -6.55 -8.65 22.32
CA ARG A 244 -6.17 -9.78 23.17
C ARG A 244 -7.40 -10.64 23.48
N VAL A 245 -7.24 -11.96 23.36
CA VAL A 245 -8.27 -12.99 23.57
C VAL A 245 -7.68 -14.20 24.30
N ALA A 246 -8.51 -15.16 24.72
CA ALA A 246 -7.99 -16.44 25.16
C ALA A 246 -7.40 -17.22 23.97
N PRO A 247 -6.35 -18.04 24.15
CA PRO A 247 -5.78 -18.82 23.04
C PRO A 247 -6.81 -19.67 22.30
N ALA A 248 -7.76 -20.28 23.01
CA ALA A 248 -8.83 -21.09 22.42
C ALA A 248 -9.70 -20.31 21.42
N ASP A 249 -10.07 -19.06 21.73
CA ASP A 249 -10.86 -18.20 20.83
C ASP A 249 -10.13 -17.92 19.51
N ALA A 250 -8.80 -17.80 19.58
CA ALA A 250 -7.94 -17.55 18.43
C ALA A 250 -7.64 -18.80 17.60
N GLU A 251 -7.91 -20.02 18.08
CA GLU A 251 -7.81 -21.24 17.27
C GLU A 251 -9.15 -21.65 16.61
N LEU A 252 -10.27 -20.99 16.94
CA LEU A 252 -11.56 -21.26 16.30
C LEU A 252 -11.47 -21.09 14.76
N PRO A 253 -12.04 -21.99 13.94
CA PRO A 253 -12.12 -21.81 12.49
C PRO A 253 -12.88 -20.55 12.08
N PHE A 254 -12.57 -20.01 10.90
CA PHE A 254 -13.29 -18.87 10.31
C PHE A 254 -13.23 -18.89 8.78
N ASP A 255 -14.20 -18.24 8.12
CA ASP A 255 -14.17 -17.96 6.68
C ASP A 255 -13.39 -16.66 6.42
N PRO A 256 -12.21 -16.72 5.77
CA PRO A 256 -11.41 -15.54 5.46
C PRO A 256 -12.19 -14.58 4.55
N PRO A 257 -12.23 -13.27 4.87
CA PRO A 257 -12.89 -12.29 4.02
C PRO A 257 -12.18 -12.16 2.67
N ASP A 258 -12.96 -12.02 1.61
CA ASP A 258 -12.44 -11.50 0.35
C ASP A 258 -12.09 -10.03 0.53
N VAL A 259 -10.80 -9.72 0.59
CA VAL A 259 -10.31 -8.36 0.81
C VAL A 259 -10.43 -7.47 -0.41
N VAL A 260 -10.53 -8.06 -1.61
CA VAL A 260 -10.73 -7.32 -2.85
C VAL A 260 -12.18 -6.88 -2.93
N ALA A 261 -13.12 -7.83 -2.79
CA ALA A 261 -14.54 -7.56 -2.85
C ALA A 261 -15.01 -6.64 -1.71
N ALA A 262 -14.55 -6.86 -0.48
CA ALA A 262 -14.97 -6.06 0.67
C ALA A 262 -14.29 -4.67 0.76
N ALA A 263 -13.25 -4.41 -0.04
CA ALA A 263 -12.62 -3.08 -0.18
C ALA A 263 -13.10 -2.28 -1.39
N ALA A 264 -13.87 -2.90 -2.29
CA ALA A 264 -14.43 -2.27 -3.47
C ALA A 264 -15.62 -1.36 -3.12
N ILE A 265 -15.77 -0.25 -3.84
CA ILE A 265 -16.99 0.56 -3.80
C ILE A 265 -17.87 0.12 -4.99
N PRO A 266 -19.10 -0.39 -4.76
CA PRO A 266 -20.01 -0.74 -5.84
C PRO A 266 -20.47 0.53 -6.57
N VAL A 267 -20.56 0.45 -7.91
CA VAL A 267 -21.00 1.53 -8.80
C VAL A 267 -22.34 1.17 -9.41
N ALA A 268 -23.41 1.85 -8.98
CA ALA A 268 -24.74 1.64 -9.52
C ALA A 268 -24.95 2.36 -10.87
N GLY A 269 -25.85 1.81 -11.69
CA GLY A 269 -26.20 2.33 -13.02
C GLY A 269 -25.47 1.62 -14.16
N ARG A 270 -25.36 2.29 -15.31
CA ARG A 270 -24.58 1.85 -16.47
C ARG A 270 -23.57 2.94 -16.84
N PRO A 271 -22.36 2.58 -17.30
CA PRO A 271 -21.45 3.56 -17.86
C PRO A 271 -22.07 4.24 -19.10
N PRO A 272 -21.66 5.47 -19.43
CA PRO A 272 -21.92 6.03 -20.76
C PRO A 272 -21.32 5.09 -21.81
N VAL A 273 -22.07 4.83 -22.90
CA VAL A 273 -21.63 3.88 -23.94
C VAL A 273 -20.52 4.47 -24.83
N ASP A 274 -20.51 5.80 -25.00
CA ASP A 274 -19.72 6.51 -26.01
C ASP A 274 -18.95 7.76 -25.47
N ASP A 275 -18.77 7.91 -24.15
CA ASP A 275 -17.96 9.02 -23.60
C ASP A 275 -16.55 8.56 -23.19
N ASP A 276 -15.52 9.24 -23.70
CA ASP A 276 -14.14 9.23 -23.15
C ASP A 276 -14.05 9.86 -21.73
N ILE A 277 -15.19 10.25 -21.18
CA ILE A 277 -15.38 10.98 -19.92
C ILE A 277 -16.35 10.20 -19.03
N ILE A 278 -15.84 9.62 -17.95
CA ILE A 278 -16.65 8.91 -16.95
C ILE A 278 -17.01 9.88 -15.82
N ARG A 279 -18.29 10.06 -15.54
CA ARG A 279 -18.78 10.85 -14.40
C ARG A 279 -19.35 9.92 -13.33
N LEU A 280 -18.89 10.07 -12.10
CA LEU A 280 -19.34 9.32 -10.94
C LEU A 280 -19.74 10.28 -9.81
N ARG A 281 -20.79 9.92 -9.07
CA ARG A 281 -21.12 10.51 -7.77
C ARG A 281 -20.80 9.48 -6.70
N ILE A 282 -19.90 9.81 -5.77
CA ILE A 282 -19.47 8.94 -4.66
C ILE A 282 -19.97 9.55 -3.36
N ALA A 283 -21.02 8.96 -2.79
CA ALA A 283 -21.64 9.41 -1.54
C ALA A 283 -21.14 8.60 -0.33
N GLY A 284 -21.30 9.17 0.87
CA GLY A 284 -20.87 8.56 2.14
C GLY A 284 -19.37 8.68 2.42
N VAL A 285 -18.70 9.65 1.81
CA VAL A 285 -17.25 9.86 1.97
C VAL A 285 -17.00 10.94 3.02
N THR A 286 -16.24 10.62 4.08
CA THR A 286 -15.84 11.58 5.12
C THR A 286 -14.44 12.15 4.93
N ALA A 287 -13.71 11.65 3.94
CA ALA A 287 -12.40 12.18 3.56
C ALA A 287 -12.54 13.44 2.67
N PRO A 288 -11.59 14.39 2.76
CA PRO A 288 -11.48 15.47 1.79
C PRO A 288 -11.20 14.89 0.39
N PRO A 289 -11.57 15.59 -0.69
CA PRO A 289 -11.20 15.16 -2.04
C PRO A 289 -9.66 15.02 -2.14
N PRO A 290 -9.17 14.04 -2.91
CA PRO A 290 -7.74 13.86 -3.11
C PRO A 290 -7.13 15.06 -3.86
N ARG A 291 -5.80 15.16 -3.81
CA ARG A 291 -5.10 16.21 -4.55
C ARG A 291 -5.35 16.09 -6.08
N PRO A 292 -5.24 17.21 -6.83
CA PRO A 292 -5.23 17.18 -8.29
C PRO A 292 -4.26 16.13 -8.87
N LEU A 293 -4.72 15.30 -9.80
CA LEU A 293 -3.94 14.24 -10.45
C LEU A 293 -4.26 14.11 -11.95
N PRO A 294 -3.30 13.64 -12.77
CA PRO A 294 -3.51 13.45 -14.21
C PRO A 294 -4.70 12.54 -14.51
N GLY A 295 -5.63 13.03 -15.35
CA GLY A 295 -6.78 12.24 -15.82
C GLY A 295 -8.02 12.29 -14.94
N GLN A 296 -8.03 13.05 -13.83
CA GLN A 296 -9.20 13.18 -12.95
C GLN A 296 -9.50 14.62 -12.52
N LEU A 297 -10.77 14.86 -12.21
CA LEU A 297 -11.26 16.01 -11.46
C LEU A 297 -12.16 15.48 -10.32
N VAL A 298 -11.89 15.89 -9.09
CA VAL A 298 -12.70 15.51 -7.92
C VAL A 298 -13.17 16.79 -7.21
N LEU A 299 -14.48 16.96 -7.07
CA LEU A 299 -15.11 18.09 -6.41
C LEU A 299 -15.81 17.63 -5.14
N ALA A 300 -15.56 18.32 -4.02
CA ALA A 300 -16.26 18.06 -2.77
C ALA A 300 -17.74 18.49 -2.83
N ARG A 301 -18.59 17.76 -2.12
CA ARG A 301 -20.00 18.04 -1.81
C ARG A 301 -20.27 17.61 -0.36
N ASP A 302 -21.40 18.04 0.18
CA ASP A 302 -21.76 17.85 1.59
C ASP A 302 -21.76 16.37 2.05
N ASP A 303 -22.18 15.45 1.18
CA ASP A 303 -22.25 14.00 1.46
C ASP A 303 -21.18 13.16 0.70
N GLY A 304 -20.20 13.78 0.03
CA GLY A 304 -19.14 13.05 -0.67
C GLY A 304 -18.54 13.77 -1.88
N TRP A 305 -18.23 13.07 -2.97
CA TRP A 305 -17.48 13.60 -4.11
C TRP A 305 -18.19 13.47 -5.46
N ASP A 306 -18.08 14.48 -6.31
CA ASP A 306 -18.32 14.36 -7.74
C ASP A 306 -16.99 14.12 -8.44
N VAL A 307 -16.90 13.06 -9.23
CA VAL A 307 -15.67 12.62 -9.90
C VAL A 307 -15.91 12.64 -11.40
N THR A 308 -14.99 13.27 -12.13
CA THR A 308 -14.90 13.16 -13.59
C THR A 308 -13.55 12.56 -13.95
N LEU A 309 -13.53 11.42 -14.64
CA LEU A 309 -12.33 10.79 -15.18
C LEU A 309 -12.30 11.01 -16.69
N ALA A 310 -11.20 11.50 -17.24
CA ALA A 310 -11.07 11.73 -18.69
C ALA A 310 -9.62 11.69 -19.15
N ALA A 311 -9.38 11.14 -20.33
CA ALA A 311 -8.07 11.23 -20.96
C ALA A 311 -7.76 12.70 -21.30
N GLY A 312 -6.67 13.25 -20.74
CA GLY A 312 -6.20 14.61 -21.08
C GLY A 312 -6.53 15.73 -20.09
N PHE A 313 -7.08 15.45 -18.89
CA PHE A 313 -7.02 16.42 -17.79
C PHE A 313 -5.56 16.71 -17.40
N ALA A 314 -5.01 17.79 -17.94
CA ALA A 314 -3.75 18.39 -17.50
C ALA A 314 -4.04 19.37 -16.35
N GLN A 315 -3.28 19.30 -15.27
CA GLN A 315 -3.40 20.19 -14.12
C GLN A 315 -2.06 20.84 -13.80
N ALA A 316 -2.09 22.15 -13.58
CA ALA A 316 -0.91 22.95 -13.26
C ALA A 316 -0.30 22.62 -11.89
N ASP A 317 -1.12 22.13 -10.95
CA ASP A 317 -0.76 21.97 -9.54
C ASP A 317 -0.20 20.59 -9.17
N VAL A 318 -0.04 19.69 -10.15
CA VAL A 318 0.48 18.34 -9.91
C VAL A 318 1.90 18.40 -9.34
N GLU A 319 2.79 19.25 -9.87
CA GLU A 319 4.18 19.37 -9.37
C GLU A 319 4.25 19.70 -7.86
N ALA A 320 3.38 20.59 -7.36
CA ALA A 320 3.31 20.93 -5.94
C ALA A 320 2.80 19.78 -5.06
N ALA A 321 2.06 18.82 -5.63
CA ALA A 321 1.65 17.59 -4.97
C ALA A 321 2.71 16.48 -5.00
N LEU A 322 3.73 16.58 -5.85
CA LEU A 322 4.73 15.52 -6.09
C LEU A 322 6.14 15.81 -5.55
N ALA A 323 6.45 17.07 -5.27
CA ALA A 323 7.79 17.53 -4.86
C ALA A 323 8.34 16.85 -3.59
N THR A 324 7.50 16.24 -2.75
CA THR A 324 7.86 15.66 -1.45
C THR A 324 8.20 14.16 -1.46
N HIS A 325 8.03 13.46 -2.58
CA HIS A 325 8.17 12.00 -2.62
C HIS A 325 9.48 11.56 -3.27
N ALA A 326 10.33 10.89 -2.50
CA ALA A 326 11.57 10.30 -2.98
C ALA A 326 11.30 9.16 -3.98
N THR A 327 12.13 9.06 -5.02
CA THR A 327 12.16 7.89 -5.90
C THR A 327 12.77 6.69 -5.18
N GLY A 328 12.25 5.50 -5.48
CA GLY A 328 12.89 4.26 -5.03
C GLY A 328 14.25 4.08 -5.70
N ARG A 329 15.10 3.21 -5.14
CA ARG A 329 16.33 2.79 -5.82
C ARG A 329 16.01 1.69 -6.83
N ALA A 330 16.37 1.89 -8.09
CA ALA A 330 16.25 0.84 -9.10
C ALA A 330 17.10 -0.40 -8.73
N PRO A 331 16.66 -1.63 -9.06
CA PRO A 331 17.44 -2.85 -8.87
C PRO A 331 18.78 -2.82 -9.59
N ASP A 332 19.75 -3.57 -9.07
CA ASP A 332 21.03 -3.77 -9.74
C ASP A 332 20.81 -4.36 -11.15
N GLY A 333 21.42 -3.76 -12.17
CA GLY A 333 21.24 -4.17 -13.58
C GLY A 333 19.98 -3.65 -14.29
N ALA A 334 19.02 -3.03 -13.57
CA ALA A 334 17.77 -2.54 -14.18
C ALA A 334 18.00 -1.53 -15.33
N GLY A 335 19.07 -0.74 -15.30
CA GLY A 335 19.43 0.19 -16.39
C GLY A 335 19.82 -0.50 -17.70
N ALA A 336 20.54 -1.63 -17.63
CA ALA A 336 20.89 -2.40 -18.82
C ALA A 336 19.66 -3.10 -19.42
N ILE A 337 18.80 -3.63 -18.56
CA ILE A 337 17.53 -4.27 -18.96
C ILE A 337 16.60 -3.24 -19.58
N ALA A 338 16.41 -2.08 -18.94
CA ALA A 338 15.58 -1.01 -19.48
C ALA A 338 16.12 -0.45 -20.80
N ALA A 339 17.45 -0.31 -20.95
CA ALA A 339 18.05 0.09 -22.22
C ALA A 339 17.76 -0.92 -23.35
N ALA A 340 17.93 -2.22 -23.08
CA ALA A 340 17.64 -3.28 -24.06
C ALA A 340 16.16 -3.31 -24.48
N ILE A 341 15.22 -3.11 -23.54
CA ILE A 341 13.78 -3.03 -23.84
C ILE A 341 13.46 -1.86 -24.77
N VAL A 342 14.10 -0.71 -24.56
CA VAL A 342 13.90 0.53 -25.31
C VAL A 342 14.51 0.42 -26.71
N GLU A 343 15.67 -0.22 -26.83
CA GLU A 343 16.32 -0.55 -28.10
C GLU A 343 15.51 -1.58 -28.93
N GLU A 344 15.10 -2.70 -28.34
CA GLU A 344 14.28 -3.73 -29.00
C GLU A 344 12.94 -3.17 -29.50
N ALA A 345 12.34 -2.25 -28.73
CA ALA A 345 11.11 -1.58 -29.11
C ALA A 345 11.27 -0.52 -30.21
N GLY A 346 12.51 -0.16 -30.59
CA GLY A 346 12.79 0.92 -31.56
C GLY A 346 12.26 2.29 -31.09
N ALA A 347 12.28 2.55 -29.78
CA ALA A 347 11.66 3.74 -29.21
C ALA A 347 12.37 5.03 -29.66
N ALA A 348 11.66 5.87 -30.42
CA ALA A 348 12.19 7.12 -30.95
C ALA A 348 11.86 8.36 -30.10
N THR A 349 10.92 8.25 -29.16
CA THR A 349 10.47 9.34 -28.29
C THR A 349 10.40 8.90 -26.82
N PRO A 350 10.46 9.83 -25.84
CA PRO A 350 10.26 9.50 -24.42
C PRO A 350 8.92 8.83 -24.12
N MET A 351 7.88 9.14 -24.90
CA MET A 351 6.58 8.47 -24.84
C MET A 351 6.66 7.01 -25.31
N ASP A 352 7.39 6.72 -26.38
CA ASP A 352 7.55 5.36 -26.90
C ASP A 352 8.38 4.49 -25.96
N GLU A 353 9.36 5.09 -25.28
CA GLU A 353 10.11 4.47 -24.20
C GLU A 353 9.21 4.12 -23.01
N VAL A 354 8.40 5.06 -22.49
CA VAL A 354 7.42 4.78 -21.43
C VAL A 354 6.45 3.66 -21.83
N ARG A 355 5.96 3.67 -23.08
CA ARG A 355 5.12 2.60 -23.64
C ARG A 355 5.83 1.26 -23.75
N ALA A 356 7.11 1.24 -24.12
CA ALA A 356 7.91 0.02 -24.19
C ALA A 356 8.06 -0.61 -22.80
N LEU A 357 8.43 0.19 -21.79
CA LEU A 357 8.59 -0.25 -20.40
C LEU A 357 7.27 -0.73 -19.78
N ALA A 358 6.16 -0.01 -20.01
CA ALA A 358 4.84 -0.40 -19.51
C ALA A 358 4.39 -1.75 -20.09
N ARG A 359 4.47 -1.93 -21.42
CA ARG A 359 4.13 -3.19 -22.08
C ARG A 359 5.10 -4.32 -21.77
N TYR A 360 6.38 -4.03 -21.52
CA TYR A 360 7.32 -5.06 -21.05
C TYR A 360 6.89 -5.57 -19.68
N THR A 361 6.58 -4.65 -18.75
CA THR A 361 6.20 -4.99 -17.37
C THR A 361 4.94 -5.87 -17.33
N ASP A 362 3.91 -5.49 -18.10
CA ASP A 362 2.67 -6.27 -18.34
C ASP A 362 2.94 -7.72 -18.82
N ARG A 363 3.91 -7.93 -19.71
CA ARG A 363 4.26 -9.27 -20.21
C ARG A 363 5.22 -10.04 -19.31
N PHE A 364 6.02 -9.34 -18.51
CA PHE A 364 7.10 -9.92 -17.72
C PHE A 364 6.65 -10.33 -16.31
N ILE A 365 5.80 -9.53 -15.68
CA ILE A 365 5.20 -9.86 -14.40
C ILE A 365 3.88 -10.60 -14.67
N ALA A 366 3.83 -11.88 -14.30
CA ALA A 366 2.57 -12.62 -14.31
C ALA A 366 1.68 -12.19 -13.14
N ASP A 367 0.39 -11.97 -13.39
CA ASP A 367 -0.61 -11.71 -12.34
C ASP A 367 -0.57 -12.84 -11.30
N ASP A 368 -0.22 -12.49 -10.06
CA ASP A 368 -0.23 -13.37 -8.89
C ASP A 368 -0.79 -12.61 -7.68
N LEU A 369 -2.02 -12.95 -7.30
CA LEU A 369 -2.71 -12.37 -6.16
C LEU A 369 -2.18 -12.90 -4.82
N GLY A 370 -1.60 -14.09 -4.78
CA GLY A 370 -1.03 -14.70 -3.57
C GLY A 370 0.36 -14.18 -3.22
N SER A 371 1.09 -13.69 -4.22
CA SER A 371 2.45 -13.16 -4.06
C SER A 371 2.53 -12.16 -2.91
N PRO A 372 3.41 -12.37 -1.92
CA PRO A 372 3.61 -11.39 -0.85
C PRO A 372 4.11 -10.09 -1.49
N THR A 373 3.46 -8.95 -1.20
CA THR A 373 3.83 -7.67 -1.81
C THR A 373 5.29 -7.33 -1.54
N VAL A 374 6.09 -7.45 -2.61
CA VAL A 374 7.53 -7.28 -2.65
C VAL A 374 7.89 -5.94 -3.28
N ASP A 375 9.07 -5.42 -2.92
CA ASP A 375 9.66 -4.29 -3.63
C ASP A 375 9.94 -4.63 -5.10
N ALA A 376 10.28 -3.60 -5.89
CA ALA A 376 10.55 -3.75 -7.31
C ALA A 376 11.63 -4.81 -7.64
N ARG A 377 12.61 -5.02 -6.74
CA ARG A 377 13.71 -5.97 -6.98
C ARG A 377 13.25 -7.40 -6.77
N ALA A 378 12.54 -7.68 -5.68
CA ALA A 378 12.02 -9.03 -5.43
C ALA A 378 10.85 -9.38 -6.37
N ALA A 379 10.01 -8.41 -6.76
CA ALA A 379 9.04 -8.57 -7.84
C ALA A 379 9.72 -8.93 -9.16
N PHE A 380 10.78 -8.20 -9.54
CA PHE A 380 11.53 -8.47 -10.77
C PHE A 380 12.20 -9.85 -10.76
N ALA A 381 12.79 -10.26 -9.62
CA ALA A 381 13.41 -11.58 -9.48
C ALA A 381 12.40 -12.75 -9.53
N LEU A 382 11.14 -12.50 -9.16
CA LEU A 382 10.07 -13.51 -9.18
C LEU A 382 9.32 -13.61 -10.51
N GLY A 383 9.30 -12.54 -11.31
CA GLY A 383 8.52 -12.49 -12.55
C GLY A 383 7.01 -12.60 -12.34
N ARG A 384 6.51 -12.30 -11.13
CA ARG A 384 5.08 -12.39 -10.79
C ARG A 384 4.69 -11.50 -9.60
N GLY A 385 3.43 -11.07 -9.55
CA GLY A 385 2.85 -10.32 -8.43
C GLY A 385 1.54 -9.63 -8.78
N ASP A 386 1.04 -8.78 -7.88
CA ASP A 386 -0.18 -8.00 -8.10
C ASP A 386 0.13 -6.59 -8.67
N CYS A 387 -0.88 -5.73 -8.81
CA CYS A 387 -0.72 -4.37 -9.34
C CYS A 387 0.37 -3.54 -8.64
N THR A 388 0.68 -3.83 -7.37
CA THR A 388 1.82 -3.19 -6.66
C THR A 388 3.16 -3.62 -7.25
N ALA A 389 3.32 -4.91 -7.58
CA ALA A 389 4.53 -5.43 -8.22
C ALA A 389 4.72 -4.84 -9.63
N HIS A 390 3.66 -4.81 -10.44
CA HIS A 390 3.70 -4.16 -11.77
C HIS A 390 4.09 -2.68 -11.66
N ALA A 391 3.44 -1.92 -10.78
CA ALA A 391 3.73 -0.50 -10.60
C ALA A 391 5.17 -0.25 -10.11
N ALA A 392 5.65 -1.04 -9.14
CA ALA A 392 7.01 -0.92 -8.60
C ALA A 392 8.08 -1.29 -9.63
N VAL A 393 7.91 -2.38 -10.39
CA VAL A 393 8.84 -2.79 -11.46
C VAL A 393 8.91 -1.76 -12.57
N PHE A 394 7.76 -1.25 -13.03
CA PHE A 394 7.74 -0.17 -14.02
C PHE A 394 8.47 1.09 -13.52
N ALA A 395 8.21 1.50 -12.27
CA ALA A 395 8.87 2.67 -11.70
C ALA A 395 10.38 2.50 -11.60
N ALA A 396 10.86 1.33 -11.21
CA ALA A 396 12.28 1.00 -11.18
C ALA A 396 12.93 1.05 -12.58
N LEU A 397 12.28 0.47 -13.60
CA LEU A 397 12.77 0.50 -14.98
C LEU A 397 12.79 1.94 -15.54
N GLY A 398 11.74 2.73 -15.29
CA GLY A 398 11.68 4.13 -15.71
C GLY A 398 12.74 5.01 -15.02
N GLN A 399 12.93 4.85 -13.71
CA GLN A 399 13.97 5.56 -12.95
C GLN A 399 15.38 5.21 -13.45
N ALA A 400 15.61 3.95 -13.84
CA ALA A 400 16.88 3.52 -14.44
C ALA A 400 17.13 4.10 -15.85
N ARG A 401 16.11 4.75 -16.44
CA ARG A 401 16.16 5.52 -17.69
C ARG A 401 16.00 7.04 -17.45
N HIS A 402 16.16 7.48 -16.21
CA HIS A 402 16.02 8.88 -15.77
C HIS A 402 14.62 9.49 -15.99
N ILE A 403 13.59 8.65 -16.16
CA ILE A 403 12.19 9.07 -16.21
C ILE A 403 11.72 9.33 -14.77
N ASP A 404 11.13 10.50 -14.55
CA ASP A 404 10.57 10.83 -13.25
C ASP A 404 9.26 10.07 -13.05
N VAL A 405 9.27 9.04 -12.20
CA VAL A 405 8.12 8.15 -11.95
C VAL A 405 7.71 8.19 -10.48
N ARG A 406 6.41 8.32 -10.22
CA ARG A 406 5.77 8.14 -8.90
C ARG A 406 4.71 7.05 -8.97
N LEU A 407 4.40 6.44 -7.83
CA LEU A 407 3.33 5.47 -7.71
C LEU A 407 2.04 6.16 -7.24
N VAL A 408 0.90 5.74 -7.77
CA VAL A 408 -0.42 6.25 -7.37
C VAL A 408 -1.23 5.10 -6.80
N THR A 409 -1.84 5.34 -5.64
CA THR A 409 -2.79 4.44 -4.99
C THR A 409 -4.19 5.04 -5.09
N GLY A 410 -5.16 4.21 -5.45
CA GLY A 410 -6.55 4.64 -5.59
C GLY A 410 -7.47 3.52 -6.06
N TYR A 411 -8.43 3.85 -6.92
CA TYR A 411 -9.37 2.89 -7.48
C TYR A 411 -9.25 2.79 -9.01
N ARG A 412 -9.39 1.58 -9.55
CA ARG A 412 -9.72 1.35 -10.96
C ARG A 412 -11.21 1.00 -11.07
N LEU A 413 -11.90 1.66 -12.00
CA LEU A 413 -13.27 1.31 -12.38
C LEU A 413 -13.22 0.08 -13.27
N THR A 414 -13.81 -1.00 -12.79
CA THR A 414 -13.74 -2.34 -13.38
C THR A 414 -15.15 -2.90 -13.52
N ASP A 415 -15.45 -3.49 -14.68
CA ASP A 415 -16.67 -4.28 -14.89
C ASP A 415 -16.46 -5.67 -14.29
N THR A 416 -17.46 -6.20 -13.59
CA THR A 416 -17.36 -7.50 -12.91
C THR A 416 -18.62 -8.32 -13.10
N ASP A 417 -18.53 -9.63 -12.87
CA ASP A 417 -19.70 -10.53 -12.91
C ASP A 417 -20.80 -10.10 -11.89
N GLU A 418 -20.42 -9.31 -10.88
CA GLU A 418 -21.30 -8.72 -9.87
C GLU A 418 -21.58 -7.22 -10.13
N GLY A 419 -21.32 -6.73 -11.35
CA GLY A 419 -21.51 -5.35 -11.81
C GLY A 419 -20.28 -4.45 -11.67
N TRP A 420 -20.43 -3.17 -12.00
CA TRP A 420 -19.36 -2.17 -11.99
C TRP A 420 -18.87 -1.85 -10.57
N ARG A 421 -17.55 -1.77 -10.40
CA ARG A 421 -16.89 -1.52 -9.11
C ARG A 421 -15.69 -0.61 -9.25
N LEU A 422 -15.51 0.29 -8.29
CA LEU A 422 -14.23 0.94 -8.02
C LEU A 422 -13.44 0.00 -7.11
N VAL A 423 -12.40 -0.65 -7.64
CA VAL A 423 -11.60 -1.64 -6.89
C VAL A 423 -10.18 -1.13 -6.66
N ARG A 424 -9.62 -1.42 -5.47
CA ARG A 424 -8.34 -0.85 -5.01
C ARG A 424 -7.22 -1.23 -5.98
N HIS A 425 -6.60 -0.22 -6.58
CA HIS A 425 -5.60 -0.39 -7.62
C HIS A 425 -4.38 0.50 -7.36
N ARG A 426 -3.23 0.06 -7.89
CA ARG A 426 -1.97 0.79 -7.83
C ARG A 426 -1.35 0.83 -9.22
N TRP A 427 -0.93 2.01 -9.64
CA TRP A 427 -0.33 2.26 -10.94
C TRP A 427 0.79 3.30 -10.81
N ALA A 428 1.30 3.82 -11.93
CA ALA A 428 2.34 4.83 -11.95
C ALA A 428 1.90 6.12 -12.66
N ILE A 429 2.52 7.24 -12.32
CA ILE A 429 2.56 8.43 -13.18
C ILE A 429 4.01 8.68 -13.59
N ALA A 430 4.21 9.02 -14.86
CA ALA A 430 5.51 9.30 -15.44
C ALA A 430 5.53 10.72 -16.03
N ARG A 431 6.62 11.46 -15.83
CA ARG A 431 6.81 12.77 -16.45
C ARG A 431 7.44 12.62 -17.84
N VAL A 432 6.66 12.98 -18.87
CA VAL A 432 7.02 12.91 -20.29
C VAL A 432 6.81 14.30 -20.89
N ASP A 433 7.82 14.84 -21.57
CA ASP A 433 7.80 16.16 -22.21
C ASP A 433 7.27 17.28 -21.28
N GLY A 434 7.68 17.24 -20.01
CA GLY A 434 7.27 18.20 -18.98
C GLY A 434 5.86 18.01 -18.41
N ARG A 435 5.17 16.90 -18.73
CA ARG A 435 3.79 16.63 -18.29
C ARG A 435 3.69 15.29 -17.57
N TRP A 436 2.95 15.24 -16.48
CA TRP A 436 2.64 13.98 -15.79
C TRP A 436 1.52 13.23 -16.51
N LEU A 437 1.77 11.96 -16.82
CA LEU A 437 0.84 11.07 -17.51
C LEU A 437 0.58 9.82 -16.65
N PRO A 438 -0.67 9.33 -16.57
CA PRO A 438 -0.94 8.06 -15.91
C PRO A 438 -0.47 6.91 -16.80
N VAL A 439 0.12 5.89 -16.18
CA VAL A 439 0.63 4.66 -16.80
C VAL A 439 0.17 3.48 -15.95
N ASP A 440 -0.52 2.52 -16.55
CA ASP A 440 -0.98 1.31 -15.87
C ASP A 440 -0.22 0.08 -16.39
N PRO A 441 0.94 -0.25 -15.79
CA PRO A 441 1.77 -1.37 -16.20
C PRO A 441 1.16 -2.75 -15.86
N THR A 442 0.00 -2.78 -15.19
CA THR A 442 -0.82 -4.00 -15.01
C THR A 442 -1.56 -4.38 -16.29
N TYR A 443 -1.76 -3.42 -17.20
CA TYR A 443 -2.48 -3.61 -18.46
C TYR A 443 -1.69 -3.11 -19.68
N GLY A 444 -0.41 -2.75 -19.49
CA GLY A 444 0.46 -2.18 -20.52
C GLY A 444 0.00 -0.81 -21.07
N GLU A 445 -0.86 -0.08 -20.35
CA GLU A 445 -1.51 1.14 -20.83
C GLU A 445 -0.64 2.39 -20.60
N ALA A 446 -0.22 3.07 -21.67
CA ALA A 446 0.55 4.32 -21.61
C ALA A 446 0.18 5.28 -22.77
N PRO A 447 -0.60 6.37 -22.52
CA PRO A 447 -1.24 6.69 -21.24
C PRO A 447 -2.30 5.66 -20.83
N ALA A 448 -2.58 5.58 -19.53
CA ALA A 448 -3.64 4.75 -18.98
C ALA A 448 -5.04 5.23 -19.40
N ARG A 449 -6.01 4.30 -19.39
CA ARG A 449 -7.42 4.63 -19.69
C ARG A 449 -8.05 5.51 -18.62
N ALA A 450 -9.11 6.23 -18.98
CA ALA A 450 -9.91 7.12 -18.12
C ALA A 450 -10.79 6.38 -17.08
N VAL A 451 -10.22 5.36 -16.42
CA VAL A 451 -10.89 4.49 -15.43
C VAL A 451 -10.20 4.55 -14.06
N LEU A 452 -9.22 5.44 -13.87
CA LEU A 452 -8.39 5.52 -12.67
C LEU A 452 -8.78 6.74 -11.82
N LEU A 453 -9.14 6.50 -10.56
CA LEU A 453 -9.40 7.51 -9.52
C LEU A 453 -8.28 7.44 -8.48
N GLY A 454 -7.26 8.28 -8.63
CA GLY A 454 -6.15 8.41 -7.70
C GLY A 454 -6.55 9.11 -6.41
N LEU A 455 -6.04 8.59 -5.29
CA LEU A 455 -6.31 9.10 -3.95
C LEU A 455 -5.05 9.66 -3.28
N ALA A 456 -3.92 8.98 -3.46
CA ALA A 456 -2.62 9.40 -2.95
C ALA A 456 -1.50 9.08 -3.95
N VAL A 457 -0.49 9.92 -3.99
CA VAL A 457 0.76 9.68 -4.71
C VAL A 457 1.88 9.45 -3.72
N HIS A 458 2.82 8.57 -4.09
CA HIS A 458 3.88 8.13 -3.21
C HIS A 458 5.13 7.67 -3.96
N GLY A 459 6.22 7.48 -3.23
CA GLY A 459 7.41 6.82 -3.74
C GLY A 459 7.22 5.30 -3.85
N ALA A 460 8.19 4.64 -4.47
CA ALA A 460 8.26 3.19 -4.58
C ALA A 460 8.96 2.52 -3.38
N ALA A 461 9.22 3.27 -2.30
CA ALA A 461 9.84 2.73 -1.10
C ALA A 461 8.86 1.79 -0.36
N PRO A 462 9.34 0.70 0.28
CA PRO A 462 8.48 -0.18 1.08
C PRO A 462 7.70 0.55 2.18
N ALA A 463 8.30 1.60 2.78
CA ALA A 463 7.65 2.45 3.80
C ALA A 463 6.42 3.18 3.25
N ASP A 464 6.58 3.77 2.06
CA ASP A 464 5.55 4.52 1.37
C ASP A 464 4.39 3.60 0.98
N ILE A 465 4.71 2.47 0.35
CA ILE A 465 3.74 1.44 -0.07
C ILE A 465 2.98 0.87 1.12
N ALA A 466 3.66 0.65 2.25
CA ALA A 466 3.05 0.12 3.47
C ALA A 466 1.91 1.03 3.98
N VAL A 467 2.21 2.31 4.19
CA VAL A 467 1.27 3.22 4.87
C VAL A 467 0.24 3.83 3.90
N VAL A 468 0.57 3.97 2.61
CA VAL A 468 -0.29 4.72 1.67
C VAL A 468 -1.65 4.10 1.41
N ASP A 469 -1.81 2.77 1.43
CA ASP A 469 -3.14 2.14 1.26
C ASP A 469 -4.10 2.66 2.32
N GLU A 470 -3.66 2.57 3.56
CA GLU A 470 -4.46 2.97 4.69
C GLU A 470 -4.69 4.50 4.74
N VAL A 471 -3.71 5.30 4.30
CA VAL A 471 -3.89 6.76 4.19
C VAL A 471 -4.89 7.12 3.09
N ALA A 472 -4.76 6.49 1.92
CA ALA A 472 -5.59 6.76 0.74
C ALA A 472 -7.06 6.37 0.94
N PHE A 473 -7.32 5.22 1.56
CA PHE A 473 -8.68 4.68 1.70
C PHE A 473 -9.37 5.06 3.02
N ALA A 474 -8.72 5.87 3.87
CA ALA A 474 -9.34 6.45 5.06
C ALA A 474 -10.62 7.24 4.70
N GLY A 475 -11.66 7.16 5.51
CA GLY A 475 -12.91 7.92 5.31
C GLY A 475 -13.78 7.49 4.11
N LEU A 476 -13.39 6.44 3.36
CA LEU A 476 -14.17 5.84 2.27
C LEU A 476 -15.00 4.61 2.70
N ARG A 477 -14.97 4.26 3.99
CA ARG A 477 -15.68 3.08 4.53
C ARG A 477 -17.19 3.27 4.44
N GLY A 478 -17.86 2.42 3.66
CA GLY A 478 -19.31 2.48 3.43
C GLY A 478 -19.73 3.44 2.32
N ALA A 479 -18.77 4.03 1.60
CA ALA A 479 -19.03 4.85 0.43
C ALA A 479 -19.78 4.05 -0.65
N ARG A 480 -20.57 4.75 -1.47
CA ARG A 480 -21.34 4.17 -2.58
C ARG A 480 -21.20 5.05 -3.80
N ALA A 481 -20.94 4.44 -4.95
CA ALA A 481 -20.81 5.17 -6.21
C ALA A 481 -22.03 4.93 -7.11
N HIS A 482 -22.31 5.89 -7.98
CA HIS A 482 -23.17 5.69 -9.14
C HIS A 482 -22.67 6.50 -10.33
N PHE A 483 -22.96 6.04 -11.53
CA PHE A 483 -22.75 6.84 -12.74
C PHE A 483 -23.68 8.06 -12.71
N ALA A 484 -23.09 9.24 -12.88
CA ALA A 484 -23.84 10.49 -12.96
C ALA A 484 -24.28 10.76 -14.41
N SER A 485 -25.49 11.28 -14.59
CA SER A 485 -25.92 11.82 -15.88
C SER A 485 -25.09 13.05 -16.28
N ARG A 486 -25.10 13.39 -17.56
CA ARG A 486 -24.52 14.64 -18.09
C ARG A 486 -25.22 15.87 -17.51
#